data_AF-A0A914KGD8-F1
#
_entry.id   AF-A0A914KGD8-F1
#
_cell.length_a   1.000
_cell.length_b   1.000
_cell.length_c   1.000
_cell.angle_alpha   90.00
_cell.angle_beta   90.00
_cell.angle_gamma   90.00
#
_symmetry.space_group_name_H-M   'P 1'
#
loop_
_entity.id
_entity.type
_entity.pdbx_description
1 polymer ?
#
loop_
_entity_poly.entity_id
_entity_poly.type
_entity_poly.pdbx_seq_one_letter_code
_entity_poly.pdbx_strand_id
1 'polypeptide(L)' 'MKSASFVDDRGLYASGQYWLQRKDVVGRAKGFVPYVGMVTIIMNDYPKLKYSVLVLLGLFVLLHRE' A
#
# COMPACT_ATOMS: atom_id res chain seq x y z
N MET A 1 5.48 13.01 25.50
CA MET A 1 5.15 11.73 26.14
C MET A 1 5.61 10.63 25.18
N LYS A 2 6.72 9.93 25.47
CA LYS A 2 7.36 8.96 24.56
C LYS A 2 6.64 7.62 24.64
N SER A 3 6.16 7.14 23.51
CA SER A 3 5.76 5.74 23.32
C SER A 3 7.02 4.88 23.36
N ALA A 4 7.28 4.19 24.46
CA ALA A 4 8.39 3.24 24.56
C ALA A 4 7.86 1.84 24.21
N SER A 5 8.26 1.31 23.05
CA SER A 5 8.18 -0.13 22.81
C SER A 5 9.02 -0.82 23.88
N PHE A 6 8.42 -1.77 24.60
CA PHE A 6 9.09 -2.55 25.66
C PHE A 6 10.12 -3.54 25.11
N VAL A 7 10.04 -3.82 23.81
CA VAL A 7 10.92 -4.75 23.09
C VAL A 7 11.85 -3.94 22.20
N ASP A 8 13.12 -4.35 22.23
CA ASP A 8 14.15 -3.80 21.37
C ASP A 8 14.03 -4.40 19.96
N ASP A 9 13.82 -3.56 18.96
CA ASP A 9 13.71 -3.96 17.55
C ASP A 9 15.00 -4.60 17.01
N ARG A 10 16.10 -4.58 17.78
CA ARG A 10 17.32 -5.35 17.48
C ARG A 10 17.06 -6.85 17.29
N GLY A 11 15.96 -7.40 17.80
CA GLY A 11 15.55 -8.78 17.53
C GLY A 11 15.22 -9.08 16.05
N LEU A 12 14.99 -8.06 15.23
CA LEU A 12 14.72 -8.20 13.79
C LEU A 12 15.99 -8.33 12.94
N TYR A 13 17.17 -8.04 13.51
CA TYR A 13 18.45 -8.15 12.81
C TYR A 13 19.04 -9.55 12.95
N ALA A 14 19.96 -9.90 12.05
CA ALA A 14 20.74 -11.14 12.16
C ALA A 14 21.54 -11.16 13.47
N SER A 15 21.81 -12.35 14.01
CA SER A 15 22.60 -12.49 15.24
C SER A 15 23.97 -11.80 15.10
N GLY A 16 24.32 -10.96 16.07
CA GLY A 16 25.55 -10.16 16.06
C GLY A 16 25.53 -8.90 15.18
N GLN A 17 24.42 -8.62 14.48
CA GLN A 17 24.26 -7.40 13.68
C GLN A 17 23.62 -6.29 14.53
N TYR A 18 24.43 -5.33 14.95
CA TYR A 18 23.96 -4.20 15.77
C TYR A 18 23.47 -3.00 14.94
N TRP A 19 23.98 -2.83 13.72
CA TRP A 19 23.71 -1.68 12.85
C TRP A 19 23.58 -2.11 11.40
N LEU A 20 22.72 -1.44 10.64
CA LEU A 20 22.67 -1.60 9.18
C LEU A 20 23.84 -0.87 8.52
N GLN A 21 24.49 -1.53 7.57
CA GLN A 21 25.48 -0.96 6.69
C GLN A 21 24.82 -0.51 5.39
N ARG A 22 25.49 0.35 4.61
CA ARG A 22 24.96 0.85 3.32
C ARG A 22 24.58 -0.28 2.35
N LYS A 23 25.31 -1.40 2.39
CA LYS A 23 25.04 -2.59 1.58
C LYS A 23 23.71 -3.28 1.92
N ASP A 24 23.20 -3.08 3.14
CA ASP A 24 21.96 -3.68 3.63
C ASP A 24 20.74 -2.82 3.24
N VAL A 25 20.97 -1.59 2.74
CA VAL A 25 19.91 -0.68 2.30
C VAL A 25 19.54 -0.98 0.86
N VAL A 26 18.41 -1.67 0.67
CA VAL A 26 17.88 -2.03 -0.67
C VAL A 26 17.45 -0.80 -1.48
N GLY A 27 16.95 0.25 -0.82
CA GLY A 27 16.48 1.46 -1.49
C GLY A 27 15.98 2.53 -0.53
N ARG A 28 15.56 3.67 -1.10
CA ARG A 28 14.97 4.80 -0.37
C ARG A 28 13.63 5.15 -1.01
N ALA A 29 12.60 5.40 -0.19
CA ALA A 29 11.33 5.94 -0.67
C ALA A 29 11.57 7.30 -1.34
N LYS A 30 11.19 7.41 -2.63
CA LYS A 30 11.30 8.64 -3.42
C LYS A 30 9.99 9.41 -3.54
N GLY A 31 8.87 8.81 -3.11
CA GLY A 31 7.55 9.42 -3.17
C GLY A 31 6.61 8.75 -2.18
N PHE A 32 5.53 9.46 -1.86
CA PHE A 32 4.50 9.01 -0.93
C PHE A 32 3.15 9.44 -1.48
N VAL A 33 2.26 8.47 -1.70
CA VAL A 33 0.90 8.75 -2.19
C VAL A 33 -0.10 8.30 -1.12
N PRO A 34 -0.46 9.19 -0.18
CA PRO A 34 -1.44 8.84 0.83
C PRO A 34 -2.80 8.59 0.18
N TYR A 35 -3.65 7.82 0.86
CA TYR A 35 -5.05 7.55 0.50
C TYR A 35 -5.31 6.69 -0.75
N VAL A 36 -4.34 6.41 -1.61
CA VAL A 36 -4.54 5.52 -2.78
C VAL A 36 -5.09 4.15 -2.38
N GLY A 37 -4.61 3.61 -1.26
CA GLY A 37 -5.13 2.35 -0.71
C GLY A 37 -6.62 2.39 -0.35
N MET A 38 -7.17 3.57 -0.02
CA MET A 38 -8.60 3.71 0.28
C MET A 38 -9.46 3.35 -0.92
N VAL A 39 -9.01 3.63 -2.15
CA VAL A 39 -9.74 3.22 -3.36
C VAL A 39 -9.91 1.70 -3.39
N THR A 40 -8.88 0.96 -3.01
CA THR A 40 -8.93 -0.52 -2.97
C THR A 40 -9.84 -1.01 -1.85
N ILE A 41 -9.75 -0.41 -0.66
CA ILE A 41 -10.62 -0.75 0.48
C ILE A 41 -12.08 -0.52 0.10
N ILE A 42 -12.43 0.64 -0.44
CA ILE A 42 -13.81 0.97 -0.84
C ILE A 42 -14.30 -0.01 -1.93
N MET A 43 -13.47 -0.35 -2.91
CA MET A 43 -13.84 -1.30 -3.96
C MET A 43 -14.05 -2.73 -3.43
N ASN A 44 -13.36 -3.11 -2.36
CA ASN A 44 -13.51 -4.42 -1.72
C ASN A 44 -14.73 -4.47 -0.80
N ASP A 45 -14.90 -3.44 0.04
CA ASP A 45 -15.95 -3.39 1.07
C ASP A 45 -17.34 -3.15 0.44
N TYR A 46 -17.39 -2.49 -0.73
CA TYR A 46 -18.61 -2.23 -1.47
C TYR A 46 -18.60 -2.96 -2.83
N PRO A 47 -18.84 -4.27 -2.87
CA PRO A 47 -18.81 -5.03 -4.13
C PRO A 47 -19.83 -4.52 -5.15
N LYS A 48 -20.95 -3.93 -4.70
CA LYS A 48 -21.92 -3.26 -5.58
C LYS A 48 -21.29 -2.12 -6.37
N LEU A 49 -20.46 -1.29 -5.71
CA LEU A 49 -19.74 -0.20 -6.36
C LEU A 49 -18.78 -0.74 -7.44
N LYS A 50 -18.03 -1.80 -7.12
CA LYS A 50 -17.14 -2.47 -8.09
C LYS A 50 -17.91 -2.88 -9.36
N TYR A 51 -19.05 -3.54 -9.20
CA TYR A 51 -19.85 -3.96 -10.35
C TYR A 51 -20.47 -2.76 -11.10
N SER A 52 -20.92 -1.73 -10.39
CA SER A 52 -21.42 -0.50 -11.04
C SER A 52 -20.36 0.15 -11.92
N VAL A 53 -19.12 0.25 -11.45
CA VAL A 53 -18.01 0.79 -12.25
C VAL A 53 -17.77 -0.05 -13.50
N LEU A 54 -17.79 -1.38 -13.39
CA LEU A 54 -17.63 -2.26 -14.56
C LEU A 54 -18.76 -2.11 -15.57
N VAL A 55 -20.02 -1.98 -15.10
CA VAL A 55 -21.18 -1.74 -15.98
C VAL A 55 -21.04 -0.39 -16.69
N LEU A 56 -20.68 0.68 -15.97
CA LEU A 56 -20.48 2.00 -16.56
C LEU A 56 -19.35 1.98 -17.59
N LEU A 57 -18.23 1.31 -17.32
CA LEU A 57 -17.13 1.15 -18.27
C LEU A 57 -17.58 0.35 -19.51
N GLY A 58 -18.33 -0.73 -19.33
CA GLY A 58 -18.88 -1.51 -20.45
C GLY A 58 -19.82 -0.68 -21.32
N LEU A 59 -20.74 0.07 -20.70
CA LEU A 59 -21.64 0.97 -21.42
C LEU A 59 -20.87 2.10 -22.12
N PHE A 60 -19.88 2.69 -21.45
CA PHE A 60 -19.03 3.73 -22.03
C PHE A 60 -18.36 3.24 -23.32
N VAL A 61 -17.78 2.03 -23.29
CA VAL A 61 -17.16 1.40 -24.47
C VAL A 61 -18.19 1.15 -25.57
N LEU A 62 -19.39 0.66 -25.23
CA LEU A 62 -20.44 0.41 -26.22
C LEU A 62 -20.96 1.70 -26.88
N LEU A 63 -21.09 2.78 -26.12
CA LEU A 63 -21.60 4.06 -26.59
C LEU A 63 -20.56 4.91 -27.33
N HIS A 64 -19.28 4.78 -26.98
CA HIS A 64 -18.16 5.45 -27.67
C HIS A 64 -17.49 4.54 -28.70
N ARG A 65 -18.17 3.46 -29.10
CA ARG A 65 -17.72 2.62 -30.20
C ARG A 65 -17.98 3.34 -31.52
N GLU A 66 -16.94 4.01 -31.99
CA GLU A 66 -16.78 4.53 -33.35
C GLU A 66 -15.49 3.96 -33.95
#